data_AF-A0A3B8T0I7-F1
#
_entry.id   AF-A0A3B8T0I7-F1
#
_cell.length_a   1.000
_cell.length_b   1.000
_cell.length_c   1.000
_cell.angle_alpha   90.00
_cell.angle_beta   90.00
_cell.angle_gamma   90.00
#
_symmetry.space_group_name_H-M   'P 1'
#
loop_
_entity.id
_entity.type
_entity.pdbx_description
1 polymer ?
#
loop_
_entity_poly.entity_id
_entity_poly.type
_entity_poly.pdbx_seq_one_letter_code
_entity_poly.pdbx_strand_id
1 'polypeptide(L)'
;GGQHCYSTGLLYYYFLTGDPYAKEAVISLYRWIEQVYDGDHSMVGLILAIKNRHRVDLKNISTNTYPLDRGTANYINATLDMYLLLHDQYYLYKAFDVILHTVNLSEDLTLRRLDDVEHNWFYTVFLQAVCRFMRLCQTFPITTQEHQLWLHCQQLVIKFADWMVAYEYPYLTKPEVLEYPNQTWSGQDLRKVDILSFAAYINPTKQKVYQQKATELEQYVLTKLKASEETGFSRIQALIMQNYGGNTLYTALNSESQLNINKHNEACTANYLDIHKKTPIHQIVLHNLRDWSIKHELNQLKKRSQRFNKWIR
;
A
#
# COMPACT_ATOMS: atom_id res chain seq x y z
N GLY A 1 -7.12 -12.98 1.73
CA GLY A 1 -6.51 -13.39 0.45
C GLY A 1 -5.22 -12.64 0.18
N GLY A 2 -5.32 -11.34 -0.16
CA GLY A 2 -4.19 -10.53 -0.63
C GLY A 2 -3.05 -10.23 0.38
N GLN A 3 -3.15 -10.71 1.62
CA GLN A 3 -2.17 -10.47 2.69
C GLN A 3 -0.75 -10.97 2.36
N HIS A 4 -0.63 -11.90 1.40
CA HIS A 4 0.63 -12.54 0.98
C HIS A 4 0.86 -12.47 -0.54
N CYS A 5 0.53 -11.34 -1.17
CA CYS A 5 0.80 -11.11 -2.59
C CYS A 5 2.13 -10.37 -2.77
N TYR A 6 3.21 -11.12 -3.03
CA TYR A 6 4.56 -10.56 -3.17
C TYR A 6 5.05 -10.70 -4.61
N SER A 7 4.79 -9.68 -5.44
CA SER A 7 5.15 -9.67 -6.87
C SER A 7 6.50 -9.01 -7.18
N THR A 8 6.95 -8.07 -6.36
CA THR A 8 8.09 -7.20 -6.69
C THR A 8 9.42 -7.96 -6.82
N GLY A 9 9.65 -8.98 -6.01
CA GLY A 9 10.85 -9.82 -6.15
C GLY A 9 10.90 -10.58 -7.48
N LEU A 10 9.75 -11.06 -7.97
CA LEU A 10 9.63 -11.73 -9.27
C LEU A 10 9.84 -10.74 -10.42
N LEU A 11 9.34 -9.50 -10.27
CA LEU A 11 9.58 -8.43 -11.25
C LEU A 11 11.09 -8.15 -11.39
N TYR A 12 11.81 -7.97 -10.29
CA TYR A 12 13.25 -7.73 -10.32
C TYR A 12 14.00 -8.93 -10.89
N TYR A 13 13.61 -10.15 -10.52
CA TYR A 13 14.19 -11.34 -11.10
C TYR A 13 14.01 -11.39 -12.63
N TYR A 14 12.81 -11.06 -13.14
CA TYR A 14 12.57 -10.93 -14.58
C TYR A 14 13.46 -9.85 -15.22
N PHE A 15 13.54 -8.65 -14.61
CA PHE A 15 14.39 -7.58 -15.16
C PHE A 15 15.88 -7.94 -15.20
N LEU A 16 16.36 -8.76 -14.27
CA LEU A 16 17.76 -9.19 -14.22
C LEU A 16 18.06 -10.37 -15.15
N THR A 17 17.10 -11.26 -15.38
CA THR A 17 17.35 -12.56 -16.05
C THR A 17 16.66 -12.71 -17.40
N GLY A 18 15.62 -11.92 -17.66
CA GLY A 18 14.73 -12.09 -18.81
C GLY A 18 13.79 -13.31 -18.72
N ASP A 19 13.69 -13.99 -17.56
CA ASP A 19 12.88 -15.22 -17.43
C ASP A 19 11.38 -14.96 -17.68
N PRO A 20 10.79 -15.50 -18.76
CA PRO A 20 9.39 -15.28 -19.10
C PRO A 20 8.43 -15.85 -18.04
N TYR A 21 8.82 -16.89 -17.30
CA TYR A 21 7.96 -17.44 -16.24
C TYR A 21 7.81 -16.48 -15.07
N ALA A 22 8.87 -15.74 -14.72
CA ALA A 22 8.81 -14.72 -13.68
C ALA A 22 7.89 -13.56 -14.09
N LYS A 23 7.97 -13.13 -15.37
CA LYS A 23 7.03 -12.15 -15.93
C LYS A 23 5.58 -12.63 -15.83
N GLU A 24 5.28 -13.84 -16.28
CA GLU A 24 3.92 -14.39 -16.23
C GLU A 24 3.42 -14.57 -14.79
N ALA A 25 4.31 -14.87 -13.84
CA ALA A 25 3.97 -14.94 -12.42
C ALA A 25 3.57 -13.57 -11.86
N VAL A 26 4.26 -12.48 -12.22
CA VAL A 26 3.87 -11.11 -11.82
C VAL A 26 2.46 -10.77 -12.34
N ILE A 27 2.21 -11.03 -13.63
CA ILE A 27 0.89 -10.78 -14.26
C ILE A 27 -0.20 -11.60 -13.57
N SER A 28 0.09 -12.87 -13.27
CA SER A 28 -0.86 -13.78 -12.63
C SER A 28 -1.17 -13.36 -11.19
N LEU A 29 -0.17 -12.93 -10.43
CA LEU A 29 -0.35 -12.42 -9.07
C LEU A 29 -1.21 -11.15 -9.06
N TYR A 30 -0.96 -10.21 -9.98
CA TYR A 30 -1.78 -9.02 -10.13
C TYR A 30 -3.25 -9.37 -10.41
N ARG A 31 -3.51 -10.21 -11.42
CA ARG A 31 -4.88 -10.64 -11.77
C ARG A 31 -5.59 -11.30 -10.59
N TRP A 32 -4.87 -12.10 -9.82
CA TRP A 32 -5.44 -12.74 -8.64
C TRP A 32 -5.81 -11.72 -7.55
N ILE A 33 -4.91 -10.79 -7.20
CA ILE A 33 -5.20 -9.82 -6.15
C ILE A 33 -6.25 -8.78 -6.57
N GLU A 34 -6.26 -8.38 -7.85
CA GLU A 34 -7.34 -7.58 -8.43
C GLU A 34 -8.68 -8.29 -8.25
N GLN A 35 -8.75 -9.59 -8.58
CA GLN A 35 -9.96 -10.38 -8.39
C GLN A 35 -10.42 -10.46 -6.91
N VAL A 36 -9.47 -10.46 -5.96
CA VAL A 36 -9.78 -10.47 -4.52
C VAL A 36 -10.46 -9.18 -4.07
N TYR A 37 -10.00 -8.03 -4.55
CA TYR A 37 -10.49 -6.72 -4.09
C TYR A 37 -11.59 -6.12 -4.98
N ASP A 38 -11.47 -6.23 -6.30
CA ASP A 38 -12.41 -5.64 -7.27
C ASP A 38 -13.38 -6.66 -7.87
N GLY A 39 -13.14 -7.95 -7.65
CA GLY A 39 -14.00 -9.01 -8.14
C GLY A 39 -13.65 -9.50 -9.55
N ASP A 40 -14.47 -10.38 -10.08
CA ASP A 40 -14.26 -11.04 -11.39
C ASP A 40 -15.25 -10.61 -12.46
N HIS A 41 -15.91 -9.47 -12.24
CA HIS A 41 -16.94 -8.90 -13.10
C HIS A 41 -18.16 -9.83 -13.34
N SER A 42 -18.31 -10.93 -12.58
CA SER A 42 -19.49 -11.80 -12.68
C SER A 42 -20.62 -11.34 -11.76
N MET A 43 -21.85 -11.72 -12.08
CA MET A 43 -23.02 -11.49 -11.23
C MET A 43 -22.95 -12.32 -9.95
N VAL A 44 -22.43 -13.54 -10.03
CA VAL A 44 -22.19 -14.39 -8.86
C VAL A 44 -21.16 -13.76 -7.93
N GLY A 45 -20.09 -13.20 -8.50
CA GLY A 45 -19.08 -12.41 -7.79
C GLY A 45 -19.68 -11.18 -7.12
N LEU A 46 -20.55 -10.45 -7.82
CA LEU A 46 -21.24 -9.28 -7.28
C LEU A 46 -22.13 -9.62 -6.07
N ILE A 47 -22.93 -10.69 -6.15
CA ILE A 47 -23.76 -11.14 -5.02
C ILE A 47 -22.87 -11.47 -3.81
N LEU A 48 -21.74 -12.15 -4.04
CA LEU A 48 -20.80 -12.47 -2.98
C LEU A 48 -20.16 -11.21 -2.38
N ALA A 49 -19.78 -10.23 -3.20
CA ALA A 49 -19.24 -8.95 -2.77
C ALA A 49 -20.26 -8.17 -1.93
N ILE A 50 -21.52 -8.13 -2.36
CA ILE A 50 -22.62 -7.51 -1.60
C ILE A 50 -22.80 -8.23 -0.26
N LYS A 51 -22.81 -9.57 -0.24
CA LYS A 51 -22.93 -10.34 1.01
C LYS A 51 -21.76 -10.04 1.96
N ASN A 52 -20.55 -9.89 1.42
CA ASN A 52 -19.32 -9.73 2.19
C ASN A 52 -18.95 -8.27 2.48
N ARG A 53 -19.74 -7.28 2.05
CA ARG A 53 -19.43 -5.83 2.12
C ARG A 53 -19.05 -5.28 3.50
N HIS A 54 -19.46 -5.96 4.58
CA HIS A 54 -19.19 -5.56 5.96
C HIS A 54 -17.95 -6.25 6.56
N ARG A 55 -17.28 -7.11 5.79
CA ARG A 55 -16.02 -7.71 6.20
C ARG A 55 -14.91 -6.67 6.21
N VAL A 56 -14.15 -6.65 7.30
CA VAL A 56 -13.05 -5.69 7.51
C VAL A 56 -11.83 -5.95 6.63
N ASP A 57 -11.70 -7.16 6.07
CA ASP A 57 -10.52 -7.60 5.29
C ASP A 57 -10.73 -7.52 3.77
N LEU A 58 -11.87 -6.97 3.31
CA LEU A 58 -12.24 -6.86 1.91
C LEU A 58 -12.72 -5.45 1.59
N LYS A 59 -12.67 -5.10 0.29
CA LYS A 59 -13.25 -3.86 -0.21
C LYS A 59 -14.75 -3.82 0.06
N ASN A 60 -15.22 -2.72 0.65
CA ASN A 60 -16.63 -2.46 0.80
C ASN A 60 -17.18 -1.90 -0.52
N ILE A 61 -17.91 -2.74 -1.26
CA ILE A 61 -18.48 -2.37 -2.57
C ILE A 61 -19.50 -1.23 -2.51
N SER A 62 -20.15 -0.99 -1.36
CA SER A 62 -21.15 0.08 -1.21
C SER A 62 -20.53 1.45 -0.98
N THR A 63 -19.36 1.50 -0.35
CA THR A 63 -18.61 2.75 -0.09
C THR A 63 -17.40 2.91 -1.01
N ASN A 64 -17.11 1.89 -1.82
CA ASN A 64 -15.88 1.75 -2.61
C ASN A 64 -14.59 1.75 -1.74
N THR A 65 -14.69 1.52 -0.43
CA THR A 65 -13.57 1.67 0.51
C THR A 65 -12.73 0.40 0.59
N TYR A 66 -11.41 0.51 0.45
CA TYR A 66 -10.47 -0.59 0.69
C TYR A 66 -10.05 -0.61 2.16
N PRO A 67 -9.72 -1.78 2.73
CA PRO A 67 -9.26 -1.87 4.10
C PRO A 67 -7.85 -1.28 4.24
N LEU A 68 -7.56 -0.63 5.37
CA LEU A 68 -6.21 -0.18 5.71
C LEU A 68 -5.42 -1.36 6.28
N ASP A 69 -4.93 -2.22 5.40
CA ASP A 69 -4.15 -3.41 5.77
C ASP A 69 -2.99 -3.69 4.79
N ARG A 70 -2.16 -4.68 5.13
CA ARG A 70 -1.04 -5.09 4.26
C ARG A 70 -1.50 -5.73 2.95
N GLY A 71 -2.73 -6.23 2.86
CA GLY A 71 -3.26 -6.79 1.63
C GLY A 71 -3.56 -5.70 0.60
N THR A 72 -4.14 -4.58 1.02
CA THR A 72 -4.30 -3.39 0.19
C THR A 72 -2.95 -2.81 -0.23
N ALA A 73 -1.97 -2.79 0.69
CA ALA A 73 -0.60 -2.38 0.35
C ALA A 73 0.03 -3.30 -0.71
N ASN A 74 -0.15 -4.61 -0.60
CA ASN A 74 0.30 -5.56 -1.61
C ASN A 74 -0.43 -5.36 -2.94
N TYR A 75 -1.71 -4.99 -2.92
CA TYR A 75 -2.45 -4.70 -4.14
C TYR A 75 -1.89 -3.47 -4.87
N ILE A 76 -1.59 -2.41 -4.13
CA ILE A 76 -0.90 -1.22 -4.67
C ILE A 76 0.45 -1.64 -5.28
N ASN A 77 1.26 -2.42 -4.55
CA ASN A 77 2.56 -2.88 -5.05
C ASN A 77 2.45 -3.73 -6.33
N ALA A 78 1.53 -4.69 -6.37
CA ALA A 78 1.32 -5.52 -7.56
C ALA A 78 0.84 -4.69 -8.75
N THR A 79 0.02 -3.66 -8.50
CA THR A 79 -0.43 -2.73 -9.53
C THR A 79 0.74 -1.89 -10.05
N LEU A 80 1.59 -1.36 -9.17
CA LEU A 80 2.81 -0.64 -9.56
C LEU A 80 3.81 -1.53 -10.29
N ASP A 81 3.90 -2.81 -9.94
CA ASP A 81 4.72 -3.79 -10.66
C ASP A 81 4.23 -3.97 -12.11
N MET A 82 2.91 -3.97 -12.33
CA MET A 82 2.35 -3.99 -13.69
C MET A 82 2.65 -2.72 -14.48
N TYR A 83 2.60 -1.55 -13.83
CA TYR A 83 3.03 -0.29 -14.45
C TYR A 83 4.49 -0.37 -14.93
N LEU A 84 5.39 -0.86 -14.08
CA LEU A 84 6.80 -1.03 -14.43
C LEU A 84 7.02 -2.08 -15.54
N LEU A 85 6.22 -3.14 -15.54
CA LEU A 85 6.35 -4.25 -16.49
C LEU A 85 5.81 -3.92 -17.88
N LEU A 86 4.70 -3.18 -17.96
CA LEU A 86 3.95 -2.92 -19.20
C LEU A 86 4.04 -1.48 -19.67
N HIS A 87 4.51 -0.55 -18.84
CA HIS A 87 4.54 0.89 -19.10
C HIS A 87 3.17 1.50 -19.46
N ASP A 88 2.09 0.91 -18.96
CA ASP A 88 0.72 1.36 -19.18
C ASP A 88 0.23 2.21 -18.00
N GLN A 89 -0.13 3.46 -18.28
CA GLN A 89 -0.59 4.43 -17.28
C GLN A 89 -1.86 3.99 -16.54
N TYR A 90 -2.67 3.10 -17.12
CA TYR A 90 -3.82 2.50 -16.44
C TYR A 90 -3.46 2.01 -15.03
N TYR A 91 -2.33 1.30 -14.90
CA TYR A 91 -1.91 0.75 -13.61
C TYR A 91 -1.47 1.82 -12.62
N LEU A 92 -0.87 2.91 -13.08
CA LEU A 92 -0.52 4.02 -12.20
C LEU A 92 -1.78 4.70 -11.63
N TYR A 93 -2.75 4.99 -12.49
CA TYR A 93 -4.05 5.54 -12.06
C TYR A 93 -4.82 4.57 -11.17
N LYS A 94 -4.74 3.27 -11.46
CA LYS A 94 -5.38 2.24 -10.63
C LYS A 94 -4.76 2.15 -9.24
N ALA A 95 -3.44 2.26 -9.12
CA ALA A 95 -2.77 2.28 -7.83
C ALA A 95 -3.20 3.51 -7.01
N PHE A 96 -3.32 4.68 -7.66
CA PHE A 96 -3.83 5.88 -7.01
C PHE A 96 -5.30 5.75 -6.57
N ASP A 97 -6.16 5.16 -7.41
CA ASP A 97 -7.57 4.89 -7.07
C ASP A 97 -7.68 4.05 -5.78
N VAL A 98 -6.85 3.02 -5.64
CA VAL A 98 -6.80 2.20 -4.43
C VAL A 98 -6.36 3.02 -3.22
N ILE A 99 -5.30 3.86 -3.35
CA ILE A 99 -4.82 4.73 -2.27
C ILE A 99 -5.92 5.69 -1.80
N LEU A 100 -6.53 6.43 -2.74
CA LEU A 100 -7.58 7.42 -2.50
C LEU A 100 -8.79 6.82 -1.78
N HIS A 101 -9.14 5.58 -2.12
CA HIS A 101 -10.27 4.87 -1.52
C HIS A 101 -9.90 4.06 -0.28
N THR A 102 -8.66 4.09 0.18
CA THR A 102 -8.24 3.46 1.45
C THR A 102 -8.26 4.48 2.59
N VAL A 103 -7.70 5.66 2.37
CA VAL A 103 -7.55 6.73 3.38
C VAL A 103 -7.94 8.07 2.79
N ASN A 104 -8.82 8.80 3.47
CA ASN A 104 -9.22 10.15 3.06
C ASN A 104 -8.41 11.23 3.80
N LEU A 105 -7.96 12.26 3.09
CA LEU A 105 -7.24 13.39 3.69
C LEU A 105 -8.05 14.13 4.77
N SER A 106 -9.38 14.13 4.72
CA SER A 106 -10.23 14.75 5.74
C SER A 106 -10.56 13.83 6.92
N GLU A 107 -10.14 12.56 6.91
CA GLU A 107 -10.49 11.63 7.99
C GLU A 107 -9.75 11.95 9.29
N ASP A 108 -10.33 11.64 10.44
CA ASP A 108 -9.62 11.73 11.71
C ASP A 108 -8.82 10.43 11.95
N LEU A 109 -7.48 10.52 12.03
CA LEU A 109 -6.61 9.35 12.24
C LEU A 109 -6.82 8.71 13.63
N THR A 110 -7.35 9.44 14.62
CA THR A 110 -7.65 8.86 15.94
C THR A 110 -8.70 7.75 15.85
N LEU A 111 -9.60 7.83 14.84
CA LEU A 111 -10.62 6.81 14.59
C LEU A 111 -10.04 5.52 13.99
N ARG A 112 -8.80 5.54 13.49
CA ARG A 112 -8.11 4.37 12.93
C ARG A 112 -7.49 3.46 14.00
N ARG A 113 -7.51 3.87 15.28
CA ARG A 113 -6.95 3.12 16.42
C ARG A 113 -5.51 2.62 16.19
N LEU A 114 -4.67 3.49 15.64
CA LEU A 114 -3.26 3.15 15.33
C LEU A 114 -2.42 2.89 16.60
N ASP A 115 -2.94 3.24 17.77
CA ASP A 115 -2.42 2.86 19.09
C ASP A 115 -2.57 1.36 19.40
N ASP A 116 -3.53 0.68 18.77
CA ASP A 116 -3.70 -0.78 18.84
C ASP A 116 -2.69 -1.46 17.89
N VAL A 117 -1.45 -1.51 18.35
CA VAL A 117 -0.28 -1.94 17.57
C VAL A 117 -0.49 -3.32 16.92
N GLU A 118 -0.92 -4.31 17.67
CA GLU A 118 -1.05 -5.70 17.21
C GLU A 118 -1.96 -5.80 15.98
N HIS A 119 -3.07 -5.07 15.99
CA HIS A 119 -4.07 -5.14 14.94
C HIS A 119 -3.81 -4.15 13.79
N ASN A 120 -3.13 -3.03 14.05
CA ASN A 120 -3.08 -1.91 13.11
C ASN A 120 -1.68 -1.56 12.59
N TRP A 121 -0.59 -2.21 13.03
CA TRP A 121 0.78 -1.91 12.56
C TRP A 121 0.95 -1.90 11.04
N PHE A 122 0.10 -2.63 10.32
CA PHE A 122 0.11 -2.76 8.86
C PHE A 122 -0.08 -1.43 8.11
N TYR A 123 -0.55 -0.37 8.77
CA TYR A 123 -0.64 0.96 8.15
C TYR A 123 0.74 1.44 7.63
N THR A 124 1.83 1.03 8.28
CA THR A 124 3.20 1.33 7.81
C THR A 124 3.50 0.66 6.46
N VAL A 125 3.00 -0.57 6.24
CA VAL A 125 3.15 -1.27 4.95
C VAL A 125 2.37 -0.53 3.85
N PHE A 126 1.16 -0.05 4.16
CA PHE A 126 0.39 0.79 3.25
C PHE A 126 1.14 2.08 2.90
N LEU A 127 1.65 2.81 3.90
CA LEU A 127 2.40 4.04 3.66
C LEU A 127 3.67 3.81 2.83
N GLN A 128 4.38 2.69 3.02
CA GLN A 128 5.51 2.36 2.15
C GLN A 128 5.10 2.15 0.69
N ALA A 129 3.94 1.55 0.44
CA ALA A 129 3.39 1.44 -0.91
C ALA A 129 3.03 2.81 -1.50
N VAL A 130 2.50 3.74 -0.68
CA VAL A 130 2.27 5.15 -1.08
C VAL A 130 3.60 5.86 -1.38
N CYS A 131 4.62 5.73 -0.53
CA CYS A 131 5.95 6.28 -0.77
C CYS A 131 6.56 5.73 -2.07
N ARG A 132 6.34 4.44 -2.37
CA ARG A 132 6.75 3.84 -3.64
C ARG A 132 6.02 4.44 -4.84
N PHE A 133 4.70 4.62 -4.77
CA PHE A 133 3.92 5.33 -5.79
C PHE A 133 4.51 6.73 -6.02
N MET A 134 4.76 7.48 -4.95
CA MET A 134 5.32 8.82 -5.04
C MET A 134 6.71 8.84 -5.69
N ARG A 135 7.59 7.89 -5.36
CA ARG A 135 8.92 7.76 -6.00
C ARG A 135 8.83 7.48 -7.50
N LEU A 136 7.77 6.81 -7.97
CA LEU A 136 7.54 6.62 -9.41
C LEU A 136 6.99 7.89 -10.06
N CYS A 137 6.08 8.59 -9.39
CA CYS A 137 5.48 9.82 -9.90
C CYS A 137 6.39 11.05 -9.83
N GLN A 138 7.45 11.04 -9.01
CA GLN A 138 8.33 12.20 -8.81
C GLN A 138 9.07 12.64 -10.09
N THR A 139 9.21 11.75 -11.07
CA THR A 139 9.90 12.04 -12.33
C THR A 139 9.00 12.73 -13.35
N PHE A 140 7.68 12.77 -13.11
CA PHE A 140 6.74 13.40 -14.02
C PHE A 140 6.80 14.93 -13.93
N PRO A 141 6.65 15.65 -15.07
CA PRO A 141 6.64 17.10 -15.06
C PRO A 141 5.52 17.67 -14.18
N ILE A 142 5.79 18.80 -13.53
CA ILE A 142 4.85 19.47 -12.61
C ILE A 142 3.50 19.84 -13.23
N THR A 143 3.44 19.96 -14.56
CA THR A 143 2.23 20.30 -15.33
C THR A 143 1.33 19.10 -15.61
N THR A 144 1.76 17.89 -15.26
CA THR A 144 1.03 16.66 -15.55
C THR A 144 0.02 16.31 -14.46
N GLN A 145 -0.92 15.45 -14.83
CA GLN A 145 -1.93 14.91 -13.92
C GLN A 145 -1.29 14.00 -12.87
N GLU A 146 -0.26 13.24 -13.23
CA GLU A 146 0.49 12.35 -12.35
C GLU A 146 1.16 13.13 -11.21
N HIS A 147 1.64 14.35 -11.50
CA HIS A 147 2.15 15.23 -10.45
C HIS A 147 1.07 15.67 -9.46
N GLN A 148 -0.18 15.85 -9.90
CA GLN A 148 -1.30 16.15 -8.99
C GLN A 148 -1.62 14.97 -8.07
N LEU A 149 -1.55 13.73 -8.59
CA LEU A 149 -1.68 12.53 -7.77
C LEU A 149 -0.57 12.45 -6.72
N TRP A 150 0.66 12.80 -7.12
CA TRP A 150 1.81 12.88 -6.23
C TRP A 150 1.59 13.88 -5.09
N LEU A 151 1.06 15.08 -5.37
CA LEU A 151 0.76 16.11 -4.36
C LEU A 151 -0.31 15.63 -3.36
N HIS A 152 -1.33 14.91 -3.82
CA HIS A 152 -2.32 14.31 -2.91
C HIS A 152 -1.66 13.29 -1.97
N CYS A 153 -0.84 12.39 -2.51
CA CYS A 153 -0.11 11.40 -1.72
C CYS A 153 0.88 12.05 -0.74
N GLN A 154 1.51 13.17 -1.12
CA GLN A 154 2.38 13.95 -0.24
C GLN A 154 1.63 14.44 1.00
N GLN A 155 0.45 15.04 0.82
CA GLN A 155 -0.39 15.49 1.95
C GLN A 155 -0.78 14.32 2.86
N LEU A 156 -1.09 13.15 2.27
CA LEU A 156 -1.41 11.93 3.01
C LEU A 156 -0.21 11.49 3.85
N VAL A 157 0.97 11.34 3.25
CA VAL A 157 2.18 10.91 3.97
C VAL A 157 2.55 11.89 5.08
N ILE A 158 2.48 13.20 4.83
CA ILE A 158 2.75 14.24 5.84
C ILE A 158 1.79 14.12 7.03
N LYS A 159 0.50 13.88 6.78
CA LYS A 159 -0.51 13.71 7.83
C LYS A 159 -0.19 12.52 8.74
N PHE A 160 0.22 11.39 8.17
CA PHE A 160 0.67 10.25 8.98
C PHE A 160 2.01 10.51 9.66
N ALA A 161 2.96 11.16 9.00
CA ALA A 161 4.25 11.50 9.60
C ALA A 161 4.10 12.41 10.84
N ASP A 162 3.19 13.39 10.78
CA ASP A 162 2.83 14.22 11.93
C ASP A 162 2.28 13.38 13.09
N TRP A 163 1.40 12.43 12.80
CA TRP A 163 0.90 11.49 13.81
C TRP A 163 2.01 10.61 14.37
N MET A 164 2.89 10.07 13.52
CA MET A 164 4.01 9.22 13.93
C MET A 164 4.99 9.96 14.83
N VAL A 165 5.32 11.22 14.56
CA VAL A 165 6.18 12.02 15.44
C VAL A 165 5.58 12.11 16.85
N ALA A 166 4.28 12.39 16.93
CA ALA A 166 3.58 12.59 18.20
C ALA A 166 3.36 11.30 18.99
N TYR A 167 3.05 10.19 18.32
CA TYR A 167 2.50 9.00 18.97
C TYR A 167 3.29 7.71 18.76
N GLU A 168 4.14 7.61 17.73
CA GLU A 168 4.89 6.37 17.49
C GLU A 168 6.05 6.16 18.45
N TYR A 169 6.32 4.89 18.73
CA TYR A 169 7.44 4.43 19.55
C TYR A 169 7.89 3.04 19.05
N PRO A 170 9.13 2.60 19.38
CA PRO A 170 9.57 1.27 19.01
C PRO A 170 8.71 0.20 19.69
N TYR A 171 8.22 -0.77 18.93
CA TYR A 171 7.17 -1.68 19.38
C TYR A 171 7.58 -2.48 20.63
N LEU A 172 8.83 -2.92 20.71
CA LEU A 172 9.35 -3.70 21.84
C LEU A 172 9.61 -2.88 23.13
N THR A 173 9.25 -1.60 23.17
CA THR A 173 9.18 -0.86 24.44
C THR A 173 7.92 -1.18 25.24
N LYS A 174 6.89 -1.75 24.59
CA LYS A 174 5.66 -2.26 25.22
C LYS A 174 5.36 -3.70 24.75
N PRO A 175 6.20 -4.69 25.10
CA PRO A 175 6.03 -6.06 24.63
C PRO A 175 4.72 -6.72 25.07
N GLU A 176 4.11 -6.25 26.16
CA GLU A 176 2.88 -6.79 26.76
C GLU A 176 1.62 -6.64 25.89
N VAL A 177 1.64 -5.74 24.90
CA VAL A 177 0.52 -5.57 23.96
C VAL A 177 0.65 -6.43 22.71
N LEU A 178 1.75 -7.19 22.58
CA LEU A 178 2.07 -7.98 21.39
C LEU A 178 1.80 -9.46 21.63
N GLU A 179 1.25 -10.16 20.63
CA GLU A 179 1.03 -11.62 20.73
C GLU A 179 2.37 -12.37 20.81
N TYR A 180 3.36 -11.94 20.01
CA TYR A 180 4.71 -12.52 19.98
C TYR A 180 5.80 -11.43 19.98
N PRO A 181 6.28 -10.99 21.16
CA PRO A 181 7.28 -9.91 21.27
C PRO A 181 8.71 -10.41 20.96
N ASN A 182 9.05 -10.51 19.68
CA ASN A 182 10.39 -10.90 19.19
C ASN A 182 11.00 -9.84 18.25
N GLN A 183 12.26 -10.03 17.81
CA GLN A 183 12.97 -9.04 16.99
C GLN A 183 12.41 -8.84 15.57
N THR A 184 11.41 -9.63 15.15
CA THR A 184 10.61 -9.29 13.95
C THR A 184 10.06 -7.89 14.08
N TRP A 185 9.62 -7.47 15.27
CA TRP A 185 9.08 -6.13 15.52
C TRP A 185 10.12 -5.02 15.35
N SER A 186 11.38 -5.24 15.75
CA SER A 186 12.48 -4.32 15.45
C SER A 186 12.69 -4.15 13.95
N GLY A 187 12.57 -5.25 13.18
CA GLY A 187 12.57 -5.19 11.71
C GLY A 187 11.36 -4.44 11.13
N GLN A 188 10.20 -4.52 11.77
CA GLN A 188 9.00 -3.75 11.39
C GLN A 188 9.17 -2.26 11.66
N ASP A 189 9.81 -1.88 12.77
CA ASP A 189 10.07 -0.48 13.12
C ASP A 189 10.92 0.26 12.06
N LEU A 190 11.76 -0.46 11.27
CA LEU A 190 12.48 0.14 10.14
C LEU A 190 11.55 0.71 9.06
N ARG A 191 10.31 0.22 8.95
CA ARG A 191 9.30 0.83 8.06
C ARG A 191 8.97 2.25 8.48
N LYS A 192 8.87 2.48 9.80
CA LYS A 192 8.60 3.81 10.36
C LYS A 192 9.77 4.75 10.04
N VAL A 193 11.00 4.25 10.13
CA VAL A 193 12.21 4.97 9.76
C VAL A 193 12.14 5.40 8.30
N ASP A 194 11.93 4.46 7.35
CA ASP A 194 11.82 4.78 5.92
C ASP A 194 10.73 5.84 5.62
N ILE A 195 9.55 5.68 6.22
CA ILE A 195 8.44 6.63 6.04
C ILE A 195 8.79 8.02 6.56
N LEU A 196 9.33 8.13 7.78
CA LEU A 196 9.70 9.42 8.37
C LEU A 196 10.87 10.08 7.65
N SER A 197 11.85 9.30 7.20
CA SER A 197 12.97 9.81 6.41
C SER A 197 12.50 10.32 5.04
N PHE A 198 11.58 9.62 4.38
CA PHE A 198 10.96 10.12 3.15
C PHE A 198 10.10 11.36 3.41
N ALA A 199 9.32 11.38 4.50
CA ALA A 199 8.54 12.55 4.93
C ALA A 199 9.43 13.78 5.15
N ALA A 200 10.62 13.60 5.73
CA ALA A 200 11.62 14.65 5.90
C ALA A 200 12.06 15.24 4.56
N TYR A 201 12.29 14.37 3.56
CA TYR A 201 12.69 14.78 2.21
C TYR A 201 11.60 15.56 1.46
N ILE A 202 10.34 15.14 1.58
CA ILE A 202 9.20 15.77 0.89
C ILE A 202 8.57 16.93 1.68
N ASN A 203 9.06 17.28 2.87
CA ASN A 203 8.55 18.39 3.67
C ASN A 203 9.70 19.17 4.34
N PRO A 204 10.34 20.11 3.59
CA PRO A 204 11.45 20.91 4.10
C PRO A 204 11.14 21.68 5.39
N THR A 205 9.88 22.11 5.59
CA THR A 205 9.47 22.88 6.78
C THR A 205 9.57 22.07 8.07
N LYS A 206 9.22 20.78 8.03
CA LYS A 206 9.27 19.87 9.19
C LYS A 206 10.41 18.85 9.11
N GLN A 207 11.31 18.99 8.13
CA GLN A 207 12.41 18.06 7.85
C GLN A 207 13.15 17.62 9.11
N LYS A 208 13.62 18.58 9.92
CA LYS A 208 14.41 18.30 11.13
C LYS A 208 13.64 17.44 12.13
N VAL A 209 12.34 17.69 12.31
CA VAL A 209 11.49 16.97 13.27
C VAL A 209 11.31 15.51 12.83
N TYR A 210 10.99 15.29 11.55
CA TYR A 210 10.83 13.94 11.01
C TYR A 210 12.16 13.16 11.00
N GLN A 211 13.26 13.80 10.59
CA GLN A 211 14.58 13.18 10.55
C GLN A 211 15.09 12.82 11.95
N GLN A 212 14.85 13.67 12.95
CA GLN A 212 15.18 13.36 14.33
C GLN A 212 14.44 12.11 14.81
N LYS A 213 13.10 12.06 14.61
CA LYS A 213 12.30 10.90 15.01
C LYS A 213 12.74 9.61 14.29
N ALA A 214 13.04 9.69 12.99
CA ALA A 214 13.54 8.55 12.23
C ALA A 214 14.87 8.04 12.80
N THR A 215 15.79 8.95 13.14
CA THR A 215 17.11 8.61 13.72
C THR A 215 16.98 7.97 15.10
N GLU A 216 16.09 8.48 15.96
CA GLU A 216 15.81 7.90 17.28
C GLU A 216 15.29 6.45 17.17
N LEU A 217 14.33 6.20 16.27
CA LEU A 217 13.80 4.86 16.01
C LEU A 217 14.87 3.93 15.43
N GLU A 218 15.66 4.39 14.46
CA GLU A 218 16.72 3.61 13.84
C GLU A 218 17.80 3.21 14.85
N GLN A 219 18.25 4.15 15.71
CA GLN A 219 19.21 3.84 16.77
C GLN A 219 18.70 2.81 17.76
N TYR A 220 17.42 2.87 18.14
CA TYR A 220 16.81 1.84 18.97
C TYR A 220 16.88 0.47 18.29
N VAL A 221 16.44 0.39 17.03
CA VAL A 221 16.40 -0.87 16.27
C VAL A 221 17.81 -1.46 16.15
N LEU A 222 18.79 -0.65 15.74
CA LEU A 222 20.18 -1.09 15.59
C LEU A 222 20.77 -1.57 16.93
N THR A 223 20.45 -0.90 18.02
CA THR A 223 20.90 -1.31 19.36
C THR A 223 20.31 -2.66 19.76
N LYS A 224 19.00 -2.86 19.53
CA LYS A 224 18.32 -4.13 19.85
C LYS A 224 18.80 -5.29 19.00
N LEU A 225 18.96 -5.09 17.69
CA LEU A 225 19.41 -6.13 16.78
C LEU A 225 20.87 -6.51 17.03
N LYS A 226 21.77 -5.56 17.29
CA LYS A 226 23.18 -5.85 17.62
C LYS A 226 23.34 -6.73 18.85
N ALA A 227 22.44 -6.60 19.82
CA ALA A 227 22.45 -7.37 21.06
C ALA A 227 21.65 -8.68 20.98
N SER A 228 21.04 -9.00 19.85
CA SER A 228 20.14 -10.14 19.72
C SER A 228 20.76 -11.32 18.98
N GLU A 229 20.50 -12.52 19.50
CA GLU A 229 20.81 -13.79 18.85
C GLU A 229 19.85 -14.12 17.68
N GLU A 230 18.74 -13.38 17.53
CA GLU A 230 17.71 -13.62 16.50
C GLU A 230 18.08 -13.08 15.11
N THR A 231 19.20 -12.37 14.97
CA THR A 231 19.64 -11.73 13.70
C THR A 231 19.87 -12.72 12.56
N GLY A 232 20.08 -14.00 12.87
CA GLY A 232 20.18 -15.07 11.88
C GLY A 232 18.85 -15.50 11.26
N PHE A 233 17.71 -15.09 11.80
CA PHE A 233 16.40 -15.54 11.30
C PHE A 233 16.02 -14.85 9.99
N SER A 234 15.56 -15.64 9.03
CA SER A 234 15.27 -15.18 7.66
C SER A 234 14.24 -14.04 7.61
N ARG A 235 13.24 -14.06 8.50
CA ARG A 235 12.23 -13.00 8.54
C ARG A 235 12.82 -11.65 8.94
N ILE A 236 13.71 -11.64 9.93
CA ILE A 236 14.38 -10.43 10.40
C ILE A 236 15.33 -9.91 9.31
N GLN A 237 16.11 -10.80 8.70
CA GLN A 237 16.99 -10.44 7.57
C GLN A 237 16.21 -9.84 6.41
N ALA A 238 15.08 -10.45 6.01
CA ALA A 238 14.23 -9.92 4.95
C ALA A 238 13.68 -8.53 5.28
N LEU A 239 13.27 -8.29 6.54
CA LEU A 239 12.80 -6.98 6.98
C LEU A 239 13.90 -5.92 6.95
N ILE A 240 15.11 -6.26 7.38
CA ILE A 240 16.25 -5.33 7.34
C ILE A 240 16.60 -5.00 5.89
N MET A 241 16.76 -6.01 5.03
CA MET A 241 17.11 -5.82 3.61
C MET A 241 16.06 -5.00 2.85
N GLN A 242 14.78 -5.09 3.22
CA GLN A 242 13.71 -4.34 2.58
C GLN A 242 13.63 -2.88 3.03
N ASN A 243 14.02 -2.56 4.26
CA ASN A 243 13.64 -1.29 4.90
C ASN A 243 14.80 -0.47 5.46
N TYR A 244 16.01 -1.04 5.57
CA TYR A 244 17.17 -0.32 6.10
C TYR A 244 17.82 0.59 5.04
N GLY A 245 18.40 1.71 5.48
CA GLY A 245 19.17 2.63 4.64
C GLY A 245 18.42 3.88 4.19
N GLY A 246 17.09 3.93 4.35
CA GLY A 246 16.28 5.11 4.00
C GLY A 246 16.75 6.38 4.72
N ASN A 247 17.07 6.28 6.02
CA ASN A 247 17.53 7.44 6.80
C ASN A 247 18.84 8.03 6.27
N THR A 248 19.82 7.18 5.96
CA THR A 248 21.09 7.61 5.36
C THR A 248 20.86 8.25 3.99
N LEU A 249 20.08 7.61 3.13
CA LEU A 249 19.79 8.11 1.78
C LEU A 249 19.13 9.48 1.80
N TYR A 250 18.03 9.64 2.55
CA TYR A 250 17.27 10.89 2.57
C TYR A 250 17.99 11.99 3.33
N THR A 251 18.84 11.65 4.31
CA THR A 251 19.75 12.63 4.93
C THR A 251 20.71 13.21 3.90
N ALA A 252 21.36 12.35 3.10
CA ALA A 252 22.28 12.79 2.06
C ALA A 252 21.57 13.65 1.00
N LEU A 253 20.41 13.20 0.50
CA LEU A 253 19.62 13.96 -0.48
C LEU A 253 19.24 15.35 0.03
N ASN A 254 18.80 15.46 1.27
CA ASN A 254 18.46 16.74 1.89
C ASN A 254 19.66 17.69 2.06
N SER A 255 20.87 17.15 2.20
CA SER A 255 22.11 17.95 2.27
C SER A 255 22.58 18.42 0.90
N GLU A 256 22.39 17.62 -0.15
CA GLU A 256 22.83 17.94 -1.51
C GLU A 256 21.86 18.84 -2.25
N SER A 257 20.55 18.59 -2.13
CA SER A 257 19.51 19.36 -2.83
C SER A 257 18.19 19.30 -2.08
N GLN A 258 17.70 20.46 -1.63
CA GLN A 258 16.34 20.53 -1.11
C GLN A 258 15.33 20.36 -2.25
N LEU A 259 14.35 19.49 -2.03
CA LEU A 259 13.22 19.30 -2.94
C LEU A 259 12.49 20.65 -3.07
N ASN A 260 12.52 21.25 -4.26
CA ASN A 260 11.93 22.57 -4.49
C ASN A 260 10.41 22.47 -4.64
N ILE A 261 9.72 22.40 -3.50
CA ILE A 261 8.25 22.28 -3.43
C ILE A 261 7.58 23.67 -3.31
N ASN A 262 8.36 24.72 -3.05
CA ASN A 262 7.91 26.05 -2.62
C ASN A 262 7.23 26.95 -3.68
N LYS A 263 6.62 26.39 -4.72
CA LYS A 263 5.75 27.15 -5.65
C LYS A 263 4.32 26.64 -5.77
N HIS A 264 3.93 25.59 -5.05
CA HIS A 264 2.69 24.87 -5.36
C HIS A 264 1.65 24.82 -4.24
N ASN A 265 1.83 25.62 -3.19
CA ASN A 265 0.77 25.90 -2.22
C ASN A 265 -0.08 27.06 -2.75
N GLU A 266 -1.05 26.75 -3.60
CA GLU A 266 -2.33 27.45 -3.73
C GLU A 266 -3.03 26.92 -4.99
N ALA A 267 -4.23 26.36 -4.84
CA ALA A 267 -5.18 26.02 -5.91
C ALA A 267 -5.08 24.66 -6.65
N CYS A 268 -4.70 23.54 -6.02
CA CYS A 268 -4.88 22.21 -6.64
C CYS A 268 -5.71 21.18 -5.85
N THR A 269 -6.45 21.60 -4.82
CA THR A 269 -7.22 20.65 -3.99
C THR A 269 -8.72 20.57 -4.28
N ALA A 270 -9.30 21.44 -5.12
CA ALA A 270 -10.76 21.50 -5.26
C ALA A 270 -11.33 20.76 -6.48
N ASN A 271 -10.72 20.88 -7.67
CA ASN A 271 -11.43 20.50 -8.90
C ASN A 271 -11.20 19.06 -9.38
N TYR A 272 -10.18 18.36 -8.90
CA TYR A 272 -9.91 16.96 -9.30
C TYR A 272 -10.46 15.94 -8.28
N LEU A 273 -10.69 16.30 -7.01
CA LEU A 273 -11.02 15.36 -5.94
C LEU A 273 -12.53 15.12 -5.72
N ASP A 274 -13.40 15.54 -6.64
CA ASP A 274 -14.83 15.14 -6.68
C ASP A 274 -15.02 13.67 -7.16
N ILE A 275 -14.04 12.80 -6.92
CA ILE A 275 -13.99 11.39 -7.34
C ILE A 275 -14.49 10.45 -6.23
N HIS A 276 -14.78 10.95 -5.02
CA HIS A 276 -15.52 10.19 -4.01
C HIS A 276 -17.00 9.96 -4.36
N LYS A 277 -17.40 10.11 -5.62
CA LYS A 277 -18.72 9.66 -6.06
C LYS A 277 -18.74 8.15 -5.95
N LYS A 278 -19.38 7.68 -4.87
CA LYS A 278 -19.81 6.29 -4.69
C LYS A 278 -20.32 5.81 -6.03
N THR A 279 -19.66 4.83 -6.64
CA THR A 279 -20.18 4.20 -7.85
C THR A 279 -21.53 3.60 -7.47
N PRO A 280 -22.65 4.12 -8.00
CA PRO A 280 -23.95 3.60 -7.67
C PRO A 280 -24.00 2.11 -8.01
N ILE A 281 -24.66 1.31 -7.17
CA ILE A 281 -24.75 -0.15 -7.38
C ILE A 281 -25.29 -0.47 -8.79
N HIS A 282 -26.18 0.33 -9.36
CA HIS A 282 -26.69 0.14 -10.72
C HIS A 282 -25.59 0.23 -11.79
N GLN A 283 -24.57 1.09 -11.63
CA GLN A 283 -23.45 1.18 -12.57
C GLN A 283 -22.56 -0.06 -12.48
N ILE A 284 -22.33 -0.58 -11.27
CA ILE A 284 -21.59 -1.83 -11.05
C ILE A 284 -22.36 -3.00 -11.70
N VAL A 285 -23.68 -3.05 -11.53
CA VAL A 285 -24.54 -4.06 -12.17
C VAL A 285 -24.46 -3.95 -13.69
N LEU A 286 -24.59 -2.76 -14.27
CA LEU A 286 -24.48 -2.54 -15.72
C LEU A 286 -23.12 -2.97 -16.26
N HIS A 287 -22.05 -2.69 -15.52
CA HIS A 287 -20.69 -3.12 -15.87
C HIS A 287 -20.58 -4.65 -15.89
N ASN A 288 -21.05 -5.34 -14.86
CA ASN A 288 -21.03 -6.82 -14.81
C ASN A 288 -21.97 -7.46 -15.84
N LEU A 289 -23.06 -6.78 -16.22
CA LEU A 289 -23.96 -7.23 -17.28
C LEU A 289 -23.33 -7.13 -18.68
N ARG A 290 -22.45 -6.15 -18.90
CA ARG A 290 -21.75 -5.98 -20.18
C ARG A 290 -20.90 -7.21 -20.53
N ASP A 291 -20.24 -7.78 -19.54
CA ASP A 291 -19.36 -8.95 -19.69
C ASP A 291 -20.06 -10.27 -19.31
N TRP A 292 -21.40 -10.24 -19.24
CA TRP A 292 -22.18 -11.39 -18.82
C TRP A 292 -22.11 -12.52 -19.85
N SER A 293 -21.81 -13.71 -19.36
CA SER A 293 -21.82 -14.94 -20.16
C SER A 293 -22.19 -16.11 -19.27
N ILE A 294 -23.11 -16.95 -19.75
CA ILE A 294 -23.50 -18.19 -19.06
C ILE A 294 -22.26 -19.03 -18.71
N LYS A 295 -21.30 -19.14 -19.64
CA LYS A 295 -20.07 -19.91 -19.43
C LYS A 295 -19.21 -19.30 -18.31
N HIS A 296 -19.10 -17.97 -18.26
CA HIS A 296 -18.36 -17.26 -17.20
C HIS A 296 -19.02 -17.45 -15.84
N GLU A 297 -20.33 -17.21 -15.75
CA GLU A 297 -21.09 -17.38 -14.49
C GLU A 297 -21.01 -18.82 -13.97
N LEU A 298 -21.17 -19.82 -14.84
CA LEU A 298 -21.04 -21.23 -14.45
C LEU A 298 -19.63 -21.57 -13.96
N ASN A 299 -18.60 -21.05 -14.62
CA ASN A 299 -17.21 -21.22 -14.17
C ASN A 299 -16.98 -20.57 -12.80
N GLN A 300 -17.54 -19.39 -12.56
CA GLN A 300 -17.41 -18.69 -11.28
C GLN A 300 -18.19 -19.36 -10.15
N LEU A 301 -19.35 -19.97 -10.45
CA LEU A 301 -20.09 -20.82 -9.52
C LEU A 301 -19.33 -22.10 -9.17
N LYS A 302 -18.77 -22.78 -10.17
CA LYS A 302 -17.95 -23.99 -10.00
C LYS A 302 -16.76 -23.76 -9.07
N LYS A 303 -16.05 -22.64 -9.23
CA LYS A 303 -14.92 -22.25 -8.37
C LYS A 303 -15.33 -22.05 -6.90
N ARG A 304 -16.59 -21.70 -6.64
CA ARG A 304 -17.08 -21.29 -5.31
C ARG A 304 -17.99 -22.32 -4.64
N SER A 305 -18.42 -23.37 -5.35
CA SER A 305 -19.26 -24.43 -4.80
C SER A 305 -18.84 -25.82 -5.29
N GLN A 306 -18.33 -26.62 -4.36
CA GLN A 306 -17.99 -28.02 -4.61
C GLN A 306 -19.20 -28.87 -5.06
N ARG A 307 -20.43 -28.48 -4.69
CA ARG A 307 -21.66 -29.19 -5.08
C ARG A 307 -21.96 -29.02 -6.58
N PHE A 308 -21.71 -27.84 -7.15
CA PHE A 308 -21.97 -27.57 -8.58
C PHE A 308 -20.93 -28.19 -9.51
N ASN A 309 -19.70 -28.45 -9.02
CA ASN A 309 -18.69 -29.18 -9.78
C ASN A 309 -19.13 -30.59 -10.19
N LYS A 310 -20.07 -31.22 -9.46
CA LYS A 310 -20.58 -32.55 -9.79
C LYS A 310 -21.68 -32.57 -10.85
N TRP A 311 -22.39 -31.45 -11.06
CA TRP A 311 -23.63 -31.40 -11.87
C TRP A 311 -23.47 -30.81 -13.27
N ILE A 312 -22.36 -30.11 -13.51
CA ILE A 312 -22.12 -29.41 -14.76
C ILE A 312 -20.84 -29.97 -15.37
N ARG A 313 -20.96 -31.00 -16.21
CA ARG A 313 -19.91 -31.38 -17.16
C ARG A 313 -20.01 -30.47 -18.38
#